data_AF-A0A852K656-F1
#
_entry.id   AF-A0A852K656-F1
#
_cell.length_a   1.000
_cell.length_b   1.000
_cell.length_c   1.000
_cell.angle_alpha   90.00
_cell.angle_beta   90.00
_cell.angle_gamma   90.00
#
_symmetry.space_group_name_H-M   'P 1'
#
loop_
_entity.id
_entity.type
_entity.pdbx_description
1 polymer ?
#
loop_
_entity_poly.entity_id
_entity_poly.type
_entity_poly.pdbx_seq_one_letter_code
_entity_poly.pdbx_strand_id
1 'polypeptide(L)'
;MEPLFGLVLGLMLAVASPAHDSCTCATNKWAVCAQEGPGNCTCRLAGSHHPVDCSTLTSKCFLMKAEMIPPKEKRLWRPPQAVSATDGMYNPDCEDSGVFKARQCNQSSTCWCVNTAGVRRSERGGSSLSCSELVRTRWIYIELTHKRSSSAFAVAAVAKALTQLFESRYKLHPKYIAAIKYEPPLIQIRLDQNKKPSWDVDIAD
;
A
#
# COMPACT_ATOMS: atom_id res chain seq x y z
N MET A 1 -29.86 18.89 67.93
CA MET A 1 -29.57 17.45 67.78
C MET A 1 -28.94 17.29 66.41
N GLU A 2 -27.61 17.19 66.38
CA GLU A 2 -26.84 16.81 65.20
C GLU A 2 -27.20 15.38 64.77
N PRO A 3 -26.94 15.04 63.50
CA PRO A 3 -26.08 13.90 63.29
C PRO A 3 -24.91 14.23 62.35
N LEU A 4 -23.72 14.15 62.94
CA LEU A 4 -22.45 13.84 62.31
C LEU A 4 -22.49 12.39 61.77
N PHE A 5 -21.87 12.08 60.63
CA PHE A 5 -21.33 10.78 60.14
C PHE A 5 -21.46 10.76 58.60
N GLY A 6 -20.45 10.57 57.77
CA GLY A 6 -19.03 10.34 57.91
C GLY A 6 -18.47 10.30 56.48
N LEU A 7 -17.41 11.04 56.18
CA LEU A 7 -16.83 11.10 54.85
C LEU A 7 -15.98 9.84 54.62
N VAL A 8 -16.53 8.82 53.96
CA VAL A 8 -15.76 7.64 53.55
C VAL A 8 -14.92 8.03 52.33
N LEU A 9 -13.64 8.29 52.56
CA LEU A 9 -12.65 8.46 51.50
C LEU A 9 -12.36 7.07 50.90
N GLY A 10 -13.09 6.70 49.84
CA GLY A 10 -12.79 5.50 49.06
C GLY A 10 -11.47 5.69 48.31
N LEU A 11 -10.43 4.93 48.66
CA LEU A 11 -9.24 4.81 47.83
C LEU A 11 -9.64 4.23 46.48
N MET A 12 -9.66 5.08 45.46
CA MET A 12 -9.65 4.64 44.07
C MET A 12 -8.29 3.99 43.80
N LEU A 13 -8.24 2.66 43.86
CA LEU A 13 -7.19 1.91 43.18
C LEU A 13 -7.41 2.13 41.69
N ALA A 14 -6.75 3.16 41.15
CA ALA A 14 -6.52 3.24 39.72
C ALA A 14 -5.64 2.03 39.36
N VAL A 15 -6.29 0.95 38.94
CA VAL A 15 -5.60 -0.11 38.21
C VAL A 15 -5.10 0.56 36.95
N ALA A 16 -3.82 0.95 36.95
CA ALA A 16 -3.14 1.32 35.73
C ALA A 16 -3.15 0.05 34.87
N SER A 17 -4.10 -0.02 33.94
CA SER A 17 -4.03 -1.00 32.86
C SER A 17 -2.65 -0.83 32.23
N PRO A 18 -1.85 -1.89 32.09
CA PRO A 18 -0.58 -1.78 31.39
C PRO A 18 -0.87 -1.18 30.02
N ALA A 19 -0.04 -0.22 29.61
CA ALA A 19 -0.06 0.30 28.25
C ALA A 19 0.03 -0.93 27.32
N HIS A 20 -1.08 -1.29 26.68
CA HIS A 20 -1.06 -2.30 25.64
C HIS A 20 -0.25 -1.69 24.50
N ASP A 21 0.99 -2.14 24.32
CA ASP A 21 1.75 -1.88 23.09
C ASP A 21 0.89 -2.36 21.93
N SER A 22 0.23 -1.44 21.25
CA SER A 22 -0.62 -1.78 20.12
C SER A 22 0.28 -2.28 18.99
N CYS A 23 0.20 -3.57 18.65
CA CYS A 23 0.82 -4.11 17.45
C CYS A 23 0.41 -3.27 16.22
N THR A 24 1.38 -2.62 15.57
CA THR A 24 1.13 -1.84 14.34
C THR A 24 2.07 -2.27 13.23
N CYS A 25 1.60 -2.15 11.99
CA CYS A 25 2.37 -2.49 10.79
C CYS A 25 2.85 -1.21 10.11
N ALA A 26 4.11 -0.85 10.32
CA ALA A 26 4.68 0.39 9.77
C ALA A 26 4.66 0.44 8.23
N THR A 27 4.76 -0.72 7.56
CA THR A 27 4.78 -0.82 6.10
C THR A 27 3.39 -0.87 5.46
N ASN A 28 2.33 -1.11 6.25
CA ASN A 28 0.97 -1.26 5.71
C ASN A 28 -0.12 -0.76 6.67
N LYS A 29 -0.67 0.42 6.37
CA LYS A 29 -1.79 1.03 7.11
C LYS A 29 -3.11 0.25 7.07
N TRP A 30 -3.25 -0.66 6.10
CA TRP A 30 -4.44 -1.51 5.93
C TRP A 30 -4.31 -2.85 6.64
N ALA A 31 -3.18 -3.11 7.32
CA ALA A 31 -3.02 -4.29 8.14
C ALA A 31 -3.82 -4.13 9.45
N VAL A 32 -4.56 -5.17 9.80
CA VAL A 32 -5.21 -5.35 11.10
C VAL A 32 -4.35 -6.33 11.89
N CYS A 33 -3.74 -5.86 12.97
CA CYS A 33 -2.84 -6.65 13.79
C CYS A 33 -3.46 -6.99 15.14
N ALA A 34 -3.19 -8.20 15.63
CA ALA A 34 -3.60 -8.66 16.95
C ALA A 34 -2.38 -9.19 17.70
N GLN A 35 -2.37 -8.96 19.01
CA GLN A 35 -1.39 -9.56 19.91
C GLN A 35 -1.84 -11.00 20.21
N GLU A 36 -1.06 -11.99 19.81
CA GLU A 36 -1.35 -13.42 20.12
C GLU A 36 -0.55 -13.93 21.34
N GLY A 37 0.48 -13.20 21.77
CA GLY A 37 1.27 -13.50 22.97
C GLY A 37 2.34 -12.43 23.22
N PRO A 38 3.18 -12.55 24.27
CA PRO A 38 4.21 -11.56 24.59
C PRO A 38 5.20 -11.40 23.41
N GLY A 39 5.22 -10.23 22.78
CA GLY A 39 6.09 -9.94 21.62
C GLY A 39 5.67 -10.60 20.30
N ASN A 40 4.60 -11.39 20.26
CA ASN A 40 4.09 -12.02 19.03
C ASN A 40 2.88 -11.24 18.48
N CYS A 41 3.11 -10.50 17.39
CA CYS A 41 2.10 -9.75 16.66
C CYS A 41 1.77 -10.46 15.34
N THR A 42 0.52 -10.82 15.13
CA THR A 42 0.05 -11.33 13.83
C THR A 42 -0.74 -10.26 13.11
N CYS A 43 -0.40 -10.01 11.85
CA CYS A 43 -1.05 -9.00 11.01
C CYS A 43 -1.72 -9.65 9.82
N ARG A 44 -2.94 -9.21 9.51
CA ARG A 44 -3.72 -9.65 8.35
C ARG A 44 -4.19 -8.45 7.57
N LEU A 45 -4.35 -8.61 6.26
CA LEU A 45 -4.86 -7.53 5.42
C LEU A 45 -6.35 -7.29 5.71
N ALA A 46 -6.77 -6.03 5.84
CA ALA A 46 -8.18 -5.70 6.04
C ALA A 46 -9.07 -6.42 5.01
N GLY A 47 -10.18 -6.99 5.49
CA GLY A 47 -11.17 -7.74 4.68
C GLY A 47 -10.64 -9.00 4.00
N SER A 48 -9.49 -9.53 4.45
CA SER A 48 -8.94 -10.80 4.01
C SER A 48 -8.34 -11.58 5.19
N HIS A 49 -8.13 -12.88 4.99
CA HIS A 49 -7.35 -13.72 5.89
C HIS A 49 -5.86 -13.80 5.49
N HIS A 50 -5.44 -13.12 4.42
CA HIS A 50 -4.05 -13.12 3.99
C HIS A 50 -3.14 -12.52 5.07
N PRO A 51 -2.09 -13.25 5.49
CA PRO A 51 -1.10 -12.74 6.41
C PRO A 51 -0.29 -11.61 5.76
N VAL A 52 0.09 -10.62 6.56
CA VAL A 52 0.92 -9.50 6.13
C VAL A 52 2.26 -9.56 6.88
N ASP A 53 3.35 -9.59 6.12
CA ASP A 53 4.69 -9.41 6.64
C ASP A 53 5.00 -7.91 6.73
N CYS A 54 5.11 -7.40 7.96
CA CYS A 54 5.37 -5.98 8.23
C CYS A 54 6.85 -5.59 8.09
N SER A 55 7.75 -6.53 7.79
CA SER A 55 9.16 -6.26 7.52
C SER A 55 9.40 -5.81 6.07
N THR A 56 8.46 -6.09 5.16
CA THR A 56 8.53 -5.78 3.74
C THR A 56 7.31 -5.00 3.25
N LEU A 57 7.33 -4.58 1.99
CA LEU A 57 6.17 -3.96 1.34
C LEU A 57 5.13 -5.02 1.01
N THR A 58 3.87 -4.71 1.30
CA THR A 58 2.74 -5.51 0.82
C THR A 58 2.59 -5.29 -0.68
N SER A 59 2.32 -6.35 -1.43
CA SER A 59 2.18 -6.22 -2.89
C SER A 59 1.08 -5.26 -3.28
N LYS A 60 1.27 -4.57 -4.41
CA LYS A 60 0.31 -3.58 -4.91
C LYS A 60 -1.09 -4.16 -5.12
N CYS A 61 -1.21 -5.41 -5.60
CA CYS A 61 -2.53 -6.02 -5.82
C CYS A 61 -3.31 -6.16 -4.51
N PHE A 62 -2.66 -6.65 -3.46
CA PHE A 62 -3.27 -6.76 -2.14
C PHE A 62 -3.59 -5.39 -1.54
N LEU A 63 -2.68 -4.42 -1.62
CA LEU A 63 -2.93 -3.05 -1.16
C LEU A 63 -4.14 -2.42 -1.86
N MET A 64 -4.22 -2.54 -3.19
CA MET A 64 -5.37 -2.06 -3.97
C MET A 64 -6.67 -2.77 -3.56
N LYS A 65 -6.63 -4.08 -3.34
CA LYS A 65 -7.80 -4.85 -2.88
C LYS A 65 -8.30 -4.39 -1.52
N ALA A 66 -7.39 -4.13 -0.58
CA ALA A 66 -7.73 -3.64 0.75
C ALA A 66 -8.34 -2.23 0.71
N GLU A 67 -7.80 -1.34 -0.15
CA GLU A 67 -8.30 0.02 -0.32
C GLU A 67 -9.71 0.08 -0.91
N MET A 68 -10.11 -0.95 -1.67
CA MET A 68 -11.45 -1.06 -2.24
C MET A 68 -12.51 -1.52 -1.24
N ILE A 69 -12.14 -1.87 0.00
CA ILE A 69 -13.11 -2.22 1.05
C ILE A 69 -13.76 -0.94 1.57
N PRO A 70 -15.09 -0.81 1.48
CA PRO A 70 -15.78 0.38 1.97
C PRO A 70 -15.61 0.51 3.49
N PRO A 71 -15.25 1.70 4.01
CA PRO A 71 -15.20 1.91 5.46
C PRO A 71 -16.60 1.75 6.05
N LYS A 72 -16.69 1.12 7.23
CA LYS A 72 -17.96 0.77 7.89
C LYS A 72 -18.94 1.95 8.03
N GLU A 73 -18.44 3.19 8.15
CA GLU A 73 -19.25 4.42 8.27
C GLU A 73 -19.80 4.97 6.94
N LYS A 74 -19.30 4.54 5.77
CA LYS A 74 -19.75 5.01 4.45
C LYS A 74 -20.67 4.01 3.74
N ARG A 75 -21.47 3.26 4.50
CA ARG A 75 -22.65 2.54 3.97
C ARG A 75 -23.78 3.48 3.54
N LEU A 76 -23.58 4.80 3.61
CA LEU A 76 -24.46 5.76 2.95
C LEU A 76 -24.06 5.88 1.47
N TRP A 77 -24.68 5.01 0.66
CA TRP A 77 -24.86 5.13 -0.79
C TRP A 77 -23.64 5.60 -1.60
N ARG A 78 -22.67 4.72 -1.84
CA ARG A 78 -21.87 4.82 -3.07
C ARG A 78 -22.64 4.11 -4.19
N PRO A 79 -23.03 4.81 -5.27
CA PRO A 79 -23.53 4.14 -6.46
C PRO A 79 -22.51 3.08 -6.92
N PRO A 80 -22.93 1.90 -7.38
CA PRO A 80 -22.04 0.83 -7.86
C PRO A 80 -21.15 1.25 -9.06
N GLN A 81 -21.25 2.50 -9.52
CA GLN A 81 -20.52 3.09 -10.63
C GLN A 81 -19.57 4.23 -10.21
N ALA A 82 -19.39 4.51 -8.91
CA ALA A 82 -18.43 5.51 -8.44
C ALA A 82 -16.97 4.99 -8.38
N VAL A 83 -16.64 3.98 -9.21
CA VAL A 83 -15.26 3.76 -9.64
C VAL A 83 -15.06 4.75 -10.76
N SER A 84 -14.45 5.89 -10.43
CA SER A 84 -14.00 6.89 -11.40
C SER A 84 -13.49 6.19 -12.66
N ALA A 85 -13.90 6.67 -13.83
CA ALA A 85 -13.52 6.21 -15.17
C ALA A 85 -12.00 6.39 -15.48
N THR A 86 -11.18 6.38 -14.44
CA THR A 86 -9.73 6.39 -14.46
C THR A 86 -9.27 4.95 -14.27
N ASP A 87 -8.55 4.40 -15.24
CA ASP A 87 -8.00 3.03 -15.26
C ASP A 87 -6.98 2.72 -14.13
N GLY A 88 -6.92 3.53 -13.07
CA GLY A 88 -5.92 3.47 -12.01
C GLY A 88 -6.33 2.73 -10.75
N MET A 89 -7.61 2.76 -10.36
CA MET A 89 -8.10 2.11 -9.13
C MET A 89 -9.34 1.27 -9.41
N TYR A 90 -9.26 -0.01 -9.09
CA TYR A 90 -10.33 -1.01 -9.26
C TYR A 90 -10.13 -2.11 -8.21
N ASN A 91 -11.16 -2.92 -7.93
CA ASN A 91 -11.02 -4.09 -7.07
C ASN A 91 -10.33 -5.22 -7.84
N PRO A 92 -9.06 -5.55 -7.55
CA PRO A 92 -8.30 -6.46 -8.39
C PRO A 92 -8.45 -7.92 -7.94
N ASP A 93 -8.34 -8.80 -8.93
CA ASP A 93 -8.08 -10.21 -8.73
C ASP A 93 -6.56 -10.44 -8.61
N CYS A 94 -6.16 -11.04 -7.50
CA CYS A 94 -4.77 -11.35 -7.19
C CYS A 94 -4.59 -12.88 -7.15
N GLU A 95 -3.41 -13.35 -7.54
CA GLU A 95 -2.91 -14.67 -7.16
C GLU A 95 -2.59 -14.70 -5.67
N ASP A 96 -2.41 -15.90 -5.09
CA ASP A 96 -2.08 -16.08 -3.66
C ASP A 96 -0.72 -15.46 -3.29
N SER A 97 0.18 -15.31 -4.25
CA SER A 97 1.46 -14.60 -4.10
C SER A 97 1.31 -13.08 -4.03
N GLY A 98 0.10 -12.55 -4.25
CA GLY A 98 -0.17 -11.12 -4.28
C GLY A 98 0.15 -10.44 -5.61
N VAL A 99 0.46 -11.21 -6.65
CA VAL A 99 0.62 -10.72 -8.03
C VAL A 99 -0.76 -10.58 -8.69
N PHE A 100 -0.93 -9.61 -9.61
CA PHE A 100 -2.17 -9.49 -10.37
C PHE A 100 -2.43 -10.71 -11.25
N LYS A 101 -3.68 -11.18 -11.30
CA LYS A 101 -4.11 -12.05 -12.40
C LYS A 101 -4.03 -11.27 -13.71
N ALA A 102 -3.53 -11.89 -14.78
CA ALA A 102 -3.34 -11.22 -16.07
C ALA A 102 -4.65 -10.66 -16.63
N ARG A 103 -5.75 -11.40 -16.45
CA ARG A 103 -7.12 -10.96 -16.77
C ARG A 103 -7.78 -10.39 -15.51
N GLN A 104 -8.33 -9.20 -15.64
CA GLN A 104 -9.12 -8.52 -14.60
C GLN A 104 -10.53 -8.30 -15.14
N CYS A 105 -11.55 -8.46 -14.29
CA CYS A 105 -12.94 -8.28 -14.69
C CYS A 105 -13.70 -7.47 -13.64
N ASN A 106 -14.69 -6.69 -14.08
CA ASN A 106 -15.64 -6.03 -13.17
C ASN A 106 -16.90 -6.89 -12.97
N GLN A 107 -17.80 -6.42 -12.10
CA GLN A 107 -19.07 -7.11 -11.81
C GLN A 107 -20.01 -7.19 -13.03
N SER A 108 -19.85 -6.31 -14.03
CA SER A 108 -20.66 -6.29 -15.26
C SER A 108 -20.09 -7.19 -16.37
N SER A 109 -19.25 -8.17 -16.04
CA SER A 109 -18.59 -9.10 -16.98
C SER A 109 -17.72 -8.43 -18.05
N THR A 110 -17.32 -7.18 -17.82
CA THR A 110 -16.33 -6.48 -18.66
C THR A 110 -14.94 -6.79 -18.15
N CYS A 111 -14.09 -7.33 -19.02
CA CYS A 111 -12.73 -7.77 -18.69
C CYS A 111 -11.67 -6.97 -19.44
N TRP A 112 -10.45 -6.93 -18.91
CA TRP A 112 -9.28 -6.34 -19.55
C TRP A 112 -8.00 -7.07 -19.10
N CYS A 113 -6.94 -6.99 -19.90
CA CYS A 113 -5.62 -7.49 -19.52
C CYS A 113 -4.81 -6.41 -18.80
N VAL A 114 -4.01 -6.80 -17.82
CA VAL A 114 -3.12 -5.91 -17.07
C VAL A 114 -1.66 -6.39 -17.12
N ASN A 115 -0.73 -5.49 -16.81
CA ASN A 115 0.66 -5.84 -16.54
C ASN A 115 0.89 -6.14 -15.05
N THR A 116 2.13 -6.49 -14.66
CA THR A 116 2.51 -6.74 -13.26
C THR A 116 2.29 -5.54 -12.32
N ALA A 117 2.12 -4.32 -12.86
CA ALA A 117 1.82 -3.12 -12.08
C ALA A 117 0.30 -2.84 -11.95
N GLY A 118 -0.56 -3.75 -12.43
CA GLY A 118 -2.02 -3.61 -12.42
C GLY A 118 -2.57 -2.62 -13.45
N VAL A 119 -1.75 -2.17 -14.40
CA VAL A 119 -2.15 -1.19 -15.41
C VAL A 119 -2.73 -1.91 -16.62
N ARG A 120 -3.91 -1.46 -17.08
CA ARG A 120 -4.58 -1.99 -18.27
C ARG A 120 -3.69 -1.90 -19.53
N ARG A 121 -3.61 -3.00 -20.28
CA ARG A 121 -2.84 -3.14 -21.53
C ARG A 121 -3.67 -3.60 -22.74
N SER A 122 -4.98 -3.73 -22.58
CA SER A 122 -5.91 -4.08 -23.65
C SER A 122 -7.14 -3.18 -23.64
N GLU A 123 -7.91 -3.18 -24.72
CA GLU A 123 -9.29 -2.71 -24.67
C GLU A 123 -10.14 -3.58 -23.73
N ARG A 124 -11.30 -3.04 -23.35
CA ARG A 124 -12.29 -3.76 -22.54
C ARG A 124 -13.03 -4.75 -23.44
N GLY A 125 -13.06 -6.01 -23.03
CA GLY A 125 -13.77 -7.09 -23.70
C GLY A 125 -14.81 -7.74 -22.81
N GLY A 126 -15.49 -8.75 -23.36
CA GLY A 126 -16.39 -9.62 -22.58
C GLY A 126 -15.67 -10.79 -21.93
N SER A 127 -16.45 -11.81 -21.56
CA SER A 127 -15.98 -13.04 -20.93
C SER A 127 -15.00 -13.87 -21.77
N SER A 128 -15.04 -13.73 -23.10
CA SER A 128 -14.16 -14.41 -24.05
C SER A 128 -12.77 -13.80 -24.17
N LEU A 129 -12.50 -12.64 -23.53
CA LEU A 129 -11.17 -12.04 -23.54
C LEU A 129 -10.17 -12.96 -22.82
N SER A 130 -9.11 -13.34 -23.53
CA SER A 130 -8.02 -14.16 -23.01
C SER A 130 -6.76 -13.33 -22.76
N CYS A 131 -6.17 -13.50 -21.58
CA CYS A 131 -4.89 -12.91 -21.20
C CYS A 131 -3.99 -14.06 -20.71
N SER A 132 -3.31 -14.74 -21.65
CA SER A 132 -2.58 -15.98 -21.38
C SER A 132 -1.39 -15.79 -20.44
N GLU A 133 -0.75 -14.63 -20.48
CA GLU A 133 0.42 -14.32 -19.67
C GLU A 133 0.33 -12.94 -19.05
N LEU A 134 0.90 -12.80 -17.86
CA LEU A 134 1.05 -11.52 -17.20
C LEU A 134 2.28 -10.79 -17.74
N VAL A 135 2.06 -9.66 -18.39
CA VAL A 135 3.14 -8.87 -18.99
C VAL A 135 3.92 -8.12 -17.91
N ARG A 136 5.25 -8.26 -17.88
CA ARG A 136 6.13 -7.60 -16.91
C ARG A 136 6.26 -6.09 -17.18
N THR A 137 6.03 -5.28 -16.15
CA THR A 137 6.43 -3.87 -16.12
C THR A 137 7.92 -3.77 -15.82
N ARG A 138 8.77 -3.82 -16.85
CA ARG A 138 10.23 -3.79 -16.65
C ARG A 138 10.73 -2.48 -16.05
N TRP A 139 10.19 -1.35 -16.48
CA TRP A 139 10.64 -0.04 -16.03
C TRP A 139 9.47 0.85 -15.68
N ILE A 140 9.69 1.73 -14.70
CA ILE A 140 8.75 2.76 -14.28
C ILE A 140 9.48 4.10 -14.32
N TYR A 141 8.81 5.10 -14.89
CA TYR A 141 9.30 6.46 -14.96
C TYR A 141 8.44 7.34 -14.07
N ILE A 142 9.06 8.00 -13.10
CA ILE A 142 8.38 8.85 -12.12
C ILE A 142 8.86 10.27 -12.34
N GLU A 143 7.92 11.17 -12.58
CA GLU A 143 8.17 12.61 -12.62
C GLU A 143 7.57 13.25 -11.38
N LEU A 144 8.41 13.94 -10.61
CA LEU A 144 8.01 14.69 -9.42
C LEU A 144 8.34 16.16 -9.65
N THR A 145 7.38 17.03 -9.33
CA THR A 145 7.58 18.48 -9.38
C THR A 145 7.44 19.04 -7.98
N HIS A 146 8.48 19.71 -7.48
CA HIS A 146 8.40 20.39 -6.19
C HIS A 146 7.95 21.85 -6.35
N LYS A 147 7.43 22.44 -5.26
CA LYS A 147 7.09 23.87 -5.25
C LYS A 147 8.34 24.71 -5.52
N ARG A 148 8.18 25.89 -6.13
CA ARG A 148 9.29 26.82 -6.34
C ARG A 148 9.99 27.10 -5.01
N SER A 149 11.30 26.89 -5.00
CA SER A 149 12.20 27.24 -3.92
C SER A 149 12.92 28.53 -4.30
N SER A 150 13.37 29.31 -3.32
CA SER A 150 14.22 30.49 -3.55
C SER A 150 15.57 30.12 -4.16
N SER A 151 16.01 28.88 -3.95
CA SER A 151 17.23 28.31 -4.55
C SER A 151 17.03 26.86 -4.97
N ALA A 152 17.71 26.46 -6.04
CA ALA A 152 17.74 25.07 -6.48
C ALA A 152 18.49 24.19 -5.47
N PHE A 153 18.05 22.94 -5.30
CA PHE A 153 18.79 21.98 -4.50
C PHE A 153 20.09 21.56 -5.22
N ALA A 154 21.09 21.10 -4.48
CA ALA A 154 22.25 20.49 -5.09
C ALA A 154 21.85 19.16 -5.76
N VAL A 155 22.14 18.98 -7.05
CA VAL A 155 21.77 17.80 -7.85
C VAL A 155 22.20 16.49 -7.17
N ALA A 156 23.44 16.43 -6.68
CA ALA A 156 23.97 15.26 -5.98
C ALA A 156 23.24 14.97 -4.65
N ALA A 157 22.80 16.01 -3.93
CA ALA A 157 22.05 15.85 -2.69
C ALA A 157 20.66 15.27 -2.95
N VAL A 158 19.97 15.72 -4.02
CA VAL A 158 18.67 15.18 -4.45
C VAL A 158 18.79 13.70 -4.80
N ALA A 159 19.77 13.34 -5.65
CA ALA A 159 19.99 11.95 -6.04
C ALA A 159 20.30 11.04 -4.83
N LYS A 160 21.16 11.50 -3.91
CA LYS A 160 21.49 10.77 -2.69
C LYS A 160 20.27 10.58 -1.78
N ALA A 161 19.52 11.65 -1.51
CA ALA A 161 18.36 11.61 -0.63
C ALA A 161 17.27 10.66 -1.18
N LEU A 162 17.00 10.72 -2.48
CA LEU A 162 16.01 9.83 -3.11
C LEU A 162 16.48 8.38 -3.14
N THR A 163 17.75 8.12 -3.43
CA THR A 163 18.31 6.76 -3.37
C THR A 163 18.15 6.17 -1.96
N GLN A 164 18.52 6.93 -0.93
CA GLN A 164 18.35 6.53 0.47
C GLN A 164 16.88 6.32 0.84
N LEU A 165 15.98 7.14 0.32
CA LEU A 165 14.54 7.01 0.54
C LEU A 165 14.00 5.70 -0.06
N PHE A 166 14.33 5.39 -1.31
CA PHE A 166 13.92 4.14 -1.96
C PHE A 166 14.42 2.91 -1.20
N GLU A 167 15.68 2.91 -0.78
CA GLU A 167 16.26 1.79 -0.03
C GLU A 167 15.65 1.64 1.37
N SER A 168 15.61 2.73 2.14
CA SER A 168 15.22 2.65 3.56
C SER A 168 13.71 2.52 3.76
N ARG A 169 12.91 3.31 3.04
CA ARG A 169 11.45 3.37 3.20
C ARG A 169 10.74 2.37 2.32
N TYR A 170 11.13 2.29 1.05
CA TYR A 170 10.47 1.43 0.07
C TYR A 170 11.15 0.06 -0.10
N LYS A 171 12.22 -0.21 0.66
CA LYS A 171 12.96 -1.48 0.63
C LYS A 171 13.48 -1.87 -0.76
N LEU A 172 13.53 -0.91 -1.69
CA LEU A 172 13.94 -1.13 -3.05
C LEU A 172 15.45 -1.04 -3.14
N HIS A 173 16.08 -2.13 -3.55
CA HIS A 173 17.54 -2.16 -3.69
C HIS A 173 18.00 -1.08 -4.70
N PRO A 174 19.03 -0.27 -4.36
CA PRO A 174 19.53 0.80 -5.24
C PRO A 174 19.91 0.39 -6.67
N LYS A 175 20.22 -0.89 -6.91
CA LYS A 175 20.57 -1.42 -8.24
C LYS A 175 19.42 -1.28 -9.26
N TYR A 176 18.17 -1.16 -8.80
CA TYR A 176 17.01 -0.95 -9.67
C TYR A 176 16.74 0.53 -9.97
N ILE A 177 17.46 1.45 -9.35
CA ILE A 177 17.37 2.89 -9.63
C ILE A 177 18.32 3.20 -10.78
N ALA A 178 17.82 3.16 -12.00
CA ALA A 178 18.62 3.33 -13.21
C ALA A 178 19.08 4.79 -13.42
N ALA A 179 18.26 5.77 -13.02
CA ALA A 179 18.63 7.18 -13.09
C ALA A 179 17.78 8.04 -12.14
N ILE A 180 18.40 9.09 -11.60
CA ILE A 180 17.72 10.22 -10.96
C ILE A 180 18.28 11.49 -11.57
N LYS A 181 17.44 12.26 -12.25
CA LYS A 181 17.78 13.56 -12.85
C LYS A 181 17.02 14.67 -12.15
N TYR A 182 17.69 15.79 -11.92
CA TYR A 182 17.09 16.96 -11.30
C TYR A 182 17.33 18.20 -12.16
N GLU A 183 16.24 18.73 -12.69
CA GLU A 183 16.16 19.95 -13.49
C GLU A 183 15.09 20.85 -12.85
N PRO A 184 15.47 21.69 -11.87
CA PRO A 184 14.51 22.39 -11.01
C PRO A 184 13.36 23.06 -11.79
N PRO A 185 12.08 22.85 -11.39
CA PRO A 185 11.62 22.11 -10.21
C PRO A 185 11.34 20.61 -10.42
N LEU A 186 11.70 20.08 -11.59
CA LEU A 186 11.40 18.73 -12.04
C LEU A 186 12.48 17.73 -11.56
N ILE A 187 12.03 16.60 -11.03
CA ILE A 187 12.84 15.44 -10.70
C ILE A 187 12.31 14.27 -11.53
N GLN A 188 13.19 13.60 -12.25
CA GLN A 188 12.86 12.43 -13.07
C GLN A 188 13.60 11.20 -12.53
N ILE A 189 12.87 10.14 -12.21
CA ILE A 189 13.40 8.90 -11.67
C ILE A 189 13.04 7.77 -12.62
N ARG A 190 14.04 6.98 -13.03
CA ARG A 190 13.84 5.75 -13.79
C ARG A 190 14.18 4.55 -12.92
N LEU A 191 13.18 3.69 -12.71
CA LEU A 191 13.34 2.38 -12.11
C LEU A 191 13.41 1.32 -13.22
N ASP A 192 14.30 0.32 -13.10
CA ASP A 192 14.44 -0.78 -14.07
C ASP A 192 14.67 -2.11 -13.32
N GLN A 193 13.70 -3.02 -13.42
CA GLN A 193 13.71 -4.34 -12.81
C GLN A 193 13.15 -5.36 -13.81
N ASN A 194 14.03 -6.02 -14.54
CA ASN A 194 13.62 -7.00 -15.56
C ASN A 194 13.03 -8.28 -14.95
N LYS A 195 13.59 -8.73 -13.83
CA LYS A 195 13.11 -9.89 -13.06
C LYS A 195 13.11 -9.53 -11.59
N LYS A 196 12.09 -9.98 -10.85
CA LYS A 196 11.96 -9.79 -9.41
C LYS A 196 12.26 -11.10 -8.69
N PRO A 197 13.35 -11.21 -7.92
CA PRO A 197 13.54 -12.32 -6.99
C PRO A 197 12.40 -12.41 -5.97
N SER A 198 12.16 -13.58 -5.38
CA SER A 198 11.04 -13.77 -4.45
C SER A 198 11.16 -12.89 -3.19
N TRP A 199 12.37 -12.69 -2.68
CA TRP A 199 12.69 -11.92 -1.48
C TRP A 199 12.78 -10.39 -1.70
N ASP A 200 12.72 -9.94 -2.94
CA ASP A 200 12.88 -8.52 -3.31
C ASP A 200 11.51 -7.88 -3.54
N VAL A 201 11.40 -6.57 -3.32
CA VAL A 201 10.18 -5.82 -3.64
C VAL A 201 10.07 -5.60 -5.16
N ASP A 202 8.85 -5.52 -5.69
CA ASP A 202 8.68 -5.10 -7.08
C ASP A 202 8.77 -3.57 -7.17
N ILE A 203 9.32 -3.04 -8.27
CA ILE A 203 9.30 -1.59 -8.53
C ILE A 203 7.87 -1.01 -8.60
N ALA A 204 6.85 -1.86 -8.75
CA ALA A 204 5.45 -1.47 -8.75
C ALA A 204 4.77 -1.48 -7.37
N ASP A 205 5.39 -2.05 -6.33
CA ASP A 205 4.86 -2.10 -4.96
C ASP A 205 5.12 -0.79 -4.20
#